data_AF-A0A2T4VDA4-F1
#
_entry.id   AF-A0A2T4VDA4-F1
#
_cell.length_a   1.000
_cell.length_b   1.000
_cell.length_c   1.000
_cell.angle_alpha   90.00
_cell.angle_beta   90.00
_cell.angle_gamma   90.00
#
_symmetry.space_group_name_H-M   'P 1'
#
loop_
_entity.id
_entity.type
_entity.pdbx_description
1 polymer ?
#
loop_
_entity_poly.entity_id
_entity_poly.type
_entity_poly.pdbx_seq_one_letter_code
_entity_poly.pdbx_strand_id
1 'polypeptide(L)'
;MDLKALVARELAPLTKQQVSAPDGSFTAEVEAAAAPTFQEQQGVLVLSVPIGTRSPLTCFVYQEPLDAGGAIYRLVQMAGQRTELQLVRPTDMRLIGDSPAVYAEAQYLVDTPQGKAAGQVKMMVYTHEQVPLVCTHDELGYLESFKRMTSGLASSLKSAADKPQAARYSEFSVMRVKGHPVGFEKRVVRDAAGGSRLTEVETSFFFPRSAQELMVQDIVSTELADKDGKLVARDYARATNGELDIQMSLEQVKGREYHYEGKHSGKELSGNFTAPEDLASEPGIARVVREQLLPGKKKELTIQIYSPSASPTAPLAQVLRKEAGEREVSAEVGSIKASLTVDARGLVEKLVMPLKDDLRVEQERVSVSGAP
;
A
#
# COMPACT_ATOMS: atom_id res chain seq x y z
N MET A 1 -6.36 -30.85 23.16
CA MET A 1 -6.95 -29.56 22.77
C MET A 1 -7.04 -29.55 21.24
N ASP A 2 -8.23 -29.37 20.67
CA ASP A 2 -8.38 -29.30 19.22
C ASP A 2 -8.00 -27.88 18.73
N LEU A 3 -6.76 -27.74 18.26
CA LEU A 3 -6.24 -26.46 17.77
C LEU A 3 -7.04 -25.96 16.55
N LYS A 4 -7.57 -26.87 15.72
CA LYS A 4 -8.36 -26.51 14.54
C LYS A 4 -9.68 -25.87 14.97
N ALA A 5 -10.36 -26.45 15.96
CA ALA A 5 -11.57 -25.87 16.52
C ALA A 5 -11.33 -24.50 17.17
N LEU A 6 -10.20 -24.30 17.86
CA LEU A 6 -9.86 -23.02 18.48
C LEU A 6 -9.59 -21.91 17.46
N VAL A 7 -8.91 -22.23 16.36
CA VAL A 7 -8.62 -21.27 15.28
C VAL A 7 -9.86 -20.97 14.44
N ALA A 8 -10.85 -21.86 14.40
CA ALA A 8 -12.08 -21.68 13.63
C ALA A 8 -13.19 -20.91 14.38
N ARG A 9 -12.97 -20.47 15.63
CA ARG A 9 -13.99 -19.73 16.40
C ARG A 9 -14.30 -18.40 15.74
N GLU A 10 -15.58 -18.03 15.67
CA GLU A 10 -16.04 -16.73 15.17
C GLU A 10 -17.21 -16.22 16.02
N LEU A 11 -17.38 -14.90 16.08
CA LEU A 11 -18.51 -14.24 16.74
C LEU A 11 -19.63 -13.99 15.73
N ALA A 12 -20.87 -14.20 16.18
CA ALA A 12 -22.02 -13.58 15.56
C ALA A 12 -21.89 -12.04 15.57
N PRO A 13 -22.52 -11.31 14.64
CA PRO A 13 -22.52 -9.85 14.66
C PRO A 13 -22.99 -9.30 16.01
N LEU A 14 -22.27 -8.31 16.53
CA LEU A 14 -22.63 -7.62 17.77
C LEU A 14 -23.39 -6.32 17.47
N THR A 15 -24.00 -5.73 18.51
CA THR A 15 -24.59 -4.39 18.40
C THR A 15 -23.49 -3.35 18.14
N LYS A 16 -23.77 -2.38 17.26
CA LYS A 16 -22.88 -1.25 17.04
C LYS A 16 -22.91 -0.28 18.21
N GLN A 17 -21.75 0.13 18.67
CA GLN A 17 -21.54 1.18 19.66
C GLN A 17 -20.93 2.40 18.97
N GLN A 18 -21.33 3.60 19.43
CA GLN A 18 -20.72 4.85 18.97
C GLN A 18 -19.31 4.99 19.57
N VAL A 19 -18.42 5.56 18.77
CA VAL A 19 -17.05 5.89 19.14
C VAL A 19 -16.85 7.37 18.84
N SER A 20 -16.52 8.14 19.88
CA SER A 20 -16.20 9.56 19.75
C SER A 20 -14.85 9.80 20.40
N ALA A 21 -13.88 10.28 19.63
CA ALA A 21 -12.56 10.60 20.16
C ALA A 21 -12.67 11.66 21.26
N PRO A 22 -11.96 11.52 22.40
CA PRO A 22 -12.05 12.48 23.50
C PRO A 22 -11.64 13.91 23.13
N ASP A 23 -10.76 14.05 22.14
CA ASP A 23 -10.27 15.31 21.59
C ASP A 23 -11.14 15.86 20.44
N GLY A 24 -12.21 15.14 20.05
CA GLY A 24 -13.09 15.51 18.95
C GLY A 24 -12.49 15.29 17.55
N SER A 25 -11.32 14.64 17.44
CA SER A 25 -10.64 14.43 16.14
C SER A 25 -11.42 13.56 15.16
N PHE A 26 -12.20 12.59 15.64
CA PHE A 26 -13.07 11.77 14.80
C PHE A 26 -14.27 11.18 15.54
N THR A 27 -15.23 10.68 14.76
CA THR A 27 -16.33 9.82 15.20
C THR A 27 -16.42 8.55 14.36
N ALA A 28 -16.96 7.47 14.91
CA ALA A 28 -17.14 6.19 14.22
C ALA A 28 -18.19 5.30 14.92
N GLU A 29 -18.43 4.12 14.37
CA GLU A 29 -19.23 3.05 14.95
C GLU A 29 -18.46 1.72 14.91
N VAL A 30 -18.58 0.90 15.95
CA VAL A 30 -17.95 -0.43 15.97
C VAL A 30 -18.86 -1.46 16.62
N GLU A 31 -18.90 -2.67 16.08
CA GLU A 31 -19.50 -3.82 16.78
C GLU A 31 -18.79 -4.03 18.12
N ALA A 32 -19.53 -4.07 19.23
CA ALA A 32 -18.93 -4.30 20.55
C ALA A 32 -19.93 -4.90 21.55
N ALA A 33 -19.42 -5.67 22.50
CA ALA A 33 -20.19 -6.26 23.60
C ALA A 33 -20.49 -5.24 24.72
N ALA A 34 -19.69 -4.17 24.81
CA ALA A 34 -19.88 -3.05 25.73
C ALA A 34 -19.33 -1.75 25.12
N ALA A 35 -19.58 -0.62 25.78
CA ALA A 35 -19.08 0.68 25.33
C ALA A 35 -17.54 0.67 25.21
N PRO A 36 -16.97 1.11 24.06
CA PRO A 36 -15.54 1.27 23.90
C PRO A 36 -14.96 2.33 24.83
N THR A 37 -13.68 2.18 25.18
CA THR A 37 -12.97 3.10 26.08
C THR A 37 -11.70 3.62 25.43
N PHE A 38 -11.28 4.83 25.81
CA PHE A 38 -10.04 5.45 25.34
C PHE A 38 -9.00 5.56 26.44
N GLN A 39 -7.74 5.42 26.04
CA GLN A 39 -6.57 5.77 26.84
C GLN A 39 -5.59 6.53 25.95
N GLU A 40 -4.80 7.42 26.53
CA GLU A 40 -3.67 8.04 25.84
C GLU A 40 -2.38 7.32 26.24
N GLN A 41 -1.59 6.90 25.26
CA GLN A 41 -0.30 6.28 25.49
C GLN A 41 0.73 6.90 24.56
N GLN A 42 1.72 7.58 25.14
CA GLN A 42 2.83 8.20 24.39
C GLN A 42 2.35 9.13 23.26
N GLY A 43 1.28 9.90 23.49
CA GLY A 43 0.69 10.80 22.49
C GLY A 43 -0.15 10.11 21.40
N VAL A 44 -0.38 8.80 21.52
CA VAL A 44 -1.26 8.02 20.64
C VAL A 44 -2.56 7.70 21.37
N LEU A 45 -3.69 7.89 20.69
CA LEU A 45 -5.00 7.55 21.22
C LEU A 45 -5.26 6.05 21.06
N VAL A 46 -5.45 5.35 22.17
CA VAL A 46 -5.68 3.91 22.23
C VAL A 46 -7.16 3.62 22.52
N LEU A 47 -7.86 3.11 21.52
CA LEU A 47 -9.24 2.64 21.59
C LEU A 47 -9.26 1.16 21.99
N SER A 48 -9.92 0.83 23.10
CA SER A 48 -10.22 -0.55 23.51
C SER A 48 -11.69 -0.85 23.27
N VAL A 49 -11.97 -1.89 22.49
CA VAL A 49 -13.31 -2.34 22.10
C VAL A 49 -13.56 -3.72 22.71
N PRO A 50 -14.40 -3.82 23.76
CA PRO A 50 -14.77 -5.11 24.33
C PRO A 50 -15.62 -5.91 23.34
N ILE A 51 -15.19 -7.12 22.99
CA ILE A 51 -15.90 -7.97 22.01
C ILE A 51 -16.55 -9.21 22.64
N GLY A 52 -16.54 -9.32 23.97
CA GLY A 52 -17.13 -10.45 24.71
C GLY A 52 -16.24 -11.71 24.74
N THR A 53 -14.96 -11.58 24.41
CA THR A 53 -13.94 -12.65 24.49
C THR A 53 -12.92 -12.33 25.59
N ARG A 54 -11.79 -13.06 25.65
CA ARG A 54 -10.79 -12.86 26.70
C ARG A 54 -9.96 -11.60 26.48
N SER A 55 -9.69 -11.27 25.22
CA SER A 55 -8.91 -10.09 24.83
C SER A 55 -9.80 -9.08 24.10
N PRO A 56 -9.74 -7.78 24.44
CA PRO A 56 -10.43 -6.76 23.64
C PRO A 56 -9.75 -6.59 22.28
N LEU A 57 -10.49 -6.07 21.31
CA LEU A 57 -9.89 -5.45 20.13
C LEU A 57 -9.26 -4.13 20.57
N THR A 58 -8.00 -3.89 20.23
CA THR A 58 -7.29 -2.63 20.56
C THR A 58 -6.91 -1.93 19.27
N CYS A 59 -7.21 -0.63 19.14
CA CYS A 59 -6.86 0.18 17.99
C CYS A 59 -6.08 1.42 18.41
N PHE A 60 -4.94 1.65 17.79
CA PHE A 60 -4.10 2.82 17.96
C PHE A 60 -4.44 3.80 16.84
N VAL A 61 -4.85 5.02 17.19
CA VAL A 61 -5.19 6.07 16.23
C VAL A 61 -4.08 7.11 16.21
N TYR A 62 -3.52 7.32 15.02
CA TYR A 62 -2.37 8.18 14.80
C TYR A 62 -2.81 9.52 14.18
N GLN A 63 -2.00 10.55 14.38
CA GLN A 63 -2.21 11.87 13.77
C GLN A 63 -1.42 12.05 12.46
N GLU A 64 -0.39 11.23 12.26
CA GLU A 64 0.48 11.26 11.08
C GLU A 64 0.18 10.06 10.17
N PRO A 65 0.38 10.19 8.85
CA PRO A 65 0.27 9.09 7.90
C PRO A 65 1.08 7.86 8.35
N LEU A 66 0.54 6.68 8.05
CA LEU A 66 1.17 5.40 8.38
C LEU A 66 1.61 4.66 7.13
N ASP A 67 2.85 4.19 7.16
CA ASP A 67 3.34 3.17 6.22
C ASP A 67 2.82 1.79 6.65
N ALA A 68 1.98 1.16 5.83
CA ALA A 68 1.33 -0.11 6.19
C ALA A 68 2.34 -1.24 6.43
N GLY A 69 3.37 -1.35 5.59
CA GLY A 69 4.45 -2.32 5.74
C GLY A 69 5.20 -2.13 7.05
N GLY A 70 5.73 -0.93 7.27
CA GLY A 70 6.48 -0.56 8.48
C GLY A 70 5.67 -0.76 9.77
N ALA A 71 4.37 -0.47 9.76
CA ALA A 71 3.49 -0.72 10.90
C ALA A 71 3.33 -2.22 11.20
N ILE A 72 3.01 -3.03 10.19
CA ILE A 72 2.92 -4.49 10.36
C ILE A 72 4.26 -5.09 10.82
N TYR A 73 5.37 -4.67 10.22
CA TYR A 73 6.69 -5.16 10.58
C TYR A 73 7.01 -4.89 12.06
N ARG A 74 6.75 -3.67 12.55
CA ARG A 74 6.94 -3.32 13.96
C ARG A 74 6.08 -4.18 14.90
N LEU A 75 4.82 -4.42 14.56
CA LEU A 75 3.95 -5.31 15.36
C LEU A 75 4.47 -6.75 15.40
N VAL A 76 4.92 -7.27 14.26
CA VAL A 76 5.51 -8.61 14.17
C VAL A 76 6.79 -8.71 15.01
N GLN A 77 7.67 -7.70 14.96
CA GLN A 77 8.87 -7.63 15.79
C GLN A 77 8.52 -7.62 17.28
N MET A 78 7.54 -6.81 17.70
CA MET A 78 7.09 -6.76 19.09
C MET A 78 6.51 -8.11 19.56
N ALA A 79 5.76 -8.81 18.69
CA ALA A 79 5.28 -10.15 18.99
C ALA A 79 6.46 -11.13 19.16
N GLY A 80 7.43 -11.12 18.24
CA GLY A 80 8.59 -12.01 18.27
C GLY A 80 9.58 -11.75 19.42
N GLN A 81 9.63 -10.55 19.98
CA GLN A 81 10.43 -10.25 21.17
C GLN A 81 9.96 -11.00 22.42
N ARG A 82 8.68 -11.38 22.47
CA ARG A 82 8.04 -11.99 23.66
C ARG A 82 7.62 -13.44 23.43
N THR A 83 7.72 -13.92 22.20
CA THR A 83 7.12 -15.19 21.76
C THR A 83 7.96 -15.85 20.65
N GLU A 84 7.80 -17.15 20.49
CA GLU A 84 8.40 -17.91 19.39
C GLU A 84 7.44 -17.90 18.18
N LEU A 85 7.71 -17.03 17.19
CA LEU A 85 6.90 -16.94 15.98
C LEU A 85 6.92 -18.27 15.20
N GLN A 86 5.75 -18.70 14.75
CA GLN A 86 5.55 -19.92 13.96
C GLN A 86 5.13 -19.58 12.52
N LEU A 87 4.30 -18.55 12.36
CA LEU A 87 3.79 -18.09 11.08
C LEU A 87 3.59 -16.58 11.12
N VAL A 88 3.99 -15.89 10.05
CA VAL A 88 3.63 -14.50 9.79
C VAL A 88 3.18 -14.38 8.35
N ARG A 89 2.00 -13.79 8.09
CA ARG A 89 1.55 -13.55 6.73
C ARG A 89 0.52 -12.41 6.63
N PRO A 90 0.50 -11.67 5.52
CA PRO A 90 -0.70 -10.94 5.11
C PRO A 90 -1.84 -11.95 4.83
N THR A 91 -3.04 -11.60 5.23
CA THR A 91 -4.25 -12.40 5.02
C THR A 91 -5.22 -11.75 4.05
N ASP A 92 -5.20 -10.41 3.96
CA ASP A 92 -6.01 -9.67 3.00
C ASP A 92 -5.53 -8.23 2.80
N MET A 93 -5.89 -7.65 1.66
CA MET A 93 -5.64 -6.25 1.30
C MET A 93 -6.85 -5.74 0.52
N ARG A 94 -7.45 -4.65 0.99
CA ARG A 94 -8.69 -4.11 0.42
C ARG A 94 -8.78 -2.60 0.57
N LEU A 95 -9.62 -1.98 -0.24
CA LEU A 95 -9.99 -0.58 -0.08
C LEU A 95 -11.21 -0.49 0.84
N ILE A 96 -11.14 0.37 1.86
CA ILE A 96 -12.26 0.71 2.74
C ILE A 96 -12.55 2.19 2.56
N GLY A 97 -13.72 2.52 2.00
CA GLY A 97 -13.94 3.87 1.48
C GLY A 97 -12.96 4.17 0.35
N ASP A 98 -12.09 5.14 0.56
CA ASP A 98 -11.03 5.55 -0.36
C ASP A 98 -9.62 5.21 0.14
N SER A 99 -9.50 4.47 1.24
CA SER A 99 -8.25 4.27 1.96
C SER A 99 -7.88 2.78 2.07
N PRO A 100 -6.62 2.41 1.82
CA PRO A 100 -6.16 1.03 1.91
C PRO A 100 -6.26 0.46 3.33
N ALA A 101 -6.61 -0.82 3.43
CA ALA A 101 -6.53 -1.62 4.64
C ALA A 101 -5.75 -2.91 4.37
N VAL A 102 -4.72 -3.15 5.18
CA VAL A 102 -3.93 -4.39 5.18
C VAL A 102 -4.25 -5.21 6.41
N TYR A 103 -4.54 -6.48 6.21
CA TYR A 103 -4.77 -7.46 7.26
C TYR A 103 -3.60 -8.45 7.30
N ALA A 104 -3.06 -8.69 8.49
CA ALA A 104 -2.01 -9.68 8.71
C ALA A 104 -2.27 -10.47 9.99
N GLU A 105 -1.63 -11.61 10.10
CA GLU A 105 -1.63 -12.41 11.32
C GLU A 105 -0.23 -12.93 11.64
N ALA A 106 0.03 -13.10 12.94
CA ALA A 106 1.16 -13.85 13.44
C ALA A 106 0.67 -14.93 14.42
N GLN A 107 1.11 -16.17 14.21
CA GLN A 107 0.92 -17.29 15.14
C GLN A 107 2.22 -17.51 15.90
N TYR A 108 2.12 -17.78 17.19
CA TYR A 108 3.29 -17.89 18.06
C TYR A 108 3.10 -18.92 19.17
N LEU A 109 4.22 -19.32 19.78
CA LEU A 109 4.26 -20.08 21.03
C LEU A 109 4.82 -19.21 22.15
N VAL A 110 4.26 -19.34 23.34
CA VAL A 110 4.74 -18.65 24.55
C VAL A 110 4.90 -19.65 25.69
N ASP A 111 5.96 -19.51 26.47
CA ASP A 111 6.17 -20.33 27.66
C ASP A 111 5.23 -19.86 28.78
N THR A 112 4.51 -20.81 29.37
CA THR A 112 3.63 -20.58 30.53
C THR A 112 4.03 -21.53 31.66
N PRO A 113 3.62 -21.28 32.92
CA PRO A 113 3.88 -22.21 34.02
C PRO A 113 3.35 -23.64 33.76
N GLN A 114 2.38 -23.81 32.86
CA GLN A 114 1.78 -25.08 32.47
C GLN A 114 2.38 -25.69 31.19
N GLY A 115 3.46 -25.10 30.65
CA GLY A 115 4.12 -25.50 29.40
C GLY A 115 3.91 -24.49 28.26
N LYS A 116 4.21 -24.88 27.02
CA LYS A 116 4.03 -24.01 25.85
C LYS A 116 2.54 -23.84 25.52
N ALA A 117 2.12 -22.59 25.37
CA ALA A 117 0.79 -22.23 24.89
C ALA A 117 0.87 -21.59 23.49
N ALA A 118 -0.13 -21.86 22.65
CA ALA A 118 -0.24 -21.25 21.33
C ALA A 118 -1.08 -19.97 21.40
N GLY A 119 -0.67 -18.95 20.65
CA GLY A 119 -1.37 -17.69 20.50
C GLY A 119 -1.44 -17.24 19.04
N GLN A 120 -2.28 -16.22 18.80
CA GLN A 120 -2.44 -15.64 17.47
C GLN A 120 -2.84 -14.17 17.61
N VAL A 121 -1.97 -13.30 17.13
CA VAL A 121 -2.27 -11.87 16.97
C VAL A 121 -2.76 -11.61 15.56
N LYS A 122 -3.93 -10.97 15.46
CA LYS A 122 -4.48 -10.42 14.22
C LYS A 122 -4.18 -8.93 14.19
N MET A 123 -3.84 -8.42 13.02
CA MET A 123 -3.41 -7.04 12.81
C MET A 123 -4.15 -6.45 11.61
N MET A 124 -4.52 -5.19 11.72
CA MET A 124 -5.07 -4.40 10.62
C MET A 124 -4.39 -3.03 10.63
N VAL A 125 -3.93 -2.57 9.47
CA VAL A 125 -3.44 -1.21 9.27
C VAL A 125 -4.32 -0.54 8.23
N TYR A 126 -4.84 0.63 8.55
CA TYR A 126 -5.68 1.44 7.67
C TYR A 126 -5.02 2.79 7.44
N THR A 127 -4.63 3.07 6.20
CA THR A 127 -3.78 4.22 5.82
C THR A 127 -4.60 5.45 5.43
N HIS A 128 -5.65 5.74 6.20
CA HIS A 128 -6.49 6.91 5.97
C HIS A 128 -5.70 8.19 6.22
N GLU A 129 -5.81 9.16 5.30
CA GLU A 129 -4.96 10.36 5.27
C GLU A 129 -5.07 11.21 6.56
N GLN A 130 -6.23 11.18 7.23
CA GLN A 130 -6.51 12.03 8.39
C GLN A 130 -6.68 11.28 9.72
N VAL A 131 -6.99 9.99 9.65
CA VAL A 131 -7.28 9.17 10.85
C VAL A 131 -6.74 7.76 10.63
N PRO A 132 -5.43 7.62 10.37
CA PRO A 132 -4.83 6.32 10.18
C PRO A 132 -4.86 5.54 11.49
N LEU A 133 -5.05 4.23 11.39
CA LEU A 133 -5.18 3.39 12.58
C LEU A 133 -4.55 2.02 12.39
N VAL A 134 -4.12 1.48 13.52
CA VAL A 134 -3.60 0.12 13.65
C VAL A 134 -4.44 -0.61 14.67
N CYS A 135 -5.15 -1.66 14.26
CA CYS A 135 -5.91 -2.52 15.18
C CYS A 135 -5.21 -3.86 15.41
N THR A 136 -5.30 -4.37 16.62
CA THR A 136 -4.82 -5.70 17.02
C THR A 136 -5.87 -6.46 17.83
N HIS A 137 -5.82 -7.78 17.73
CA HIS A 137 -6.56 -8.68 18.60
C HIS A 137 -5.75 -9.96 18.83
N ASP A 138 -5.37 -10.20 20.09
CA ASP A 138 -4.51 -11.31 20.49
C ASP A 138 -5.31 -12.41 21.21
N GLU A 139 -5.85 -13.33 20.42
CA GLU A 139 -6.55 -14.52 20.89
C GLU A 139 -6.69 -15.52 19.73
N LEU A 140 -6.58 -16.83 19.97
CA LEU A 140 -6.81 -17.83 18.91
C LEU A 140 -8.21 -17.74 18.29
N GLY A 141 -8.28 -17.74 16.96
CA GLY A 141 -9.53 -17.63 16.19
C GLY A 141 -9.98 -16.18 15.99
N TYR A 142 -11.26 -16.00 15.67
CA TYR A 142 -11.92 -14.72 15.45
C TYR A 142 -11.34 -13.90 14.29
N LEU A 143 -10.80 -14.57 13.27
CA LEU A 143 -10.14 -13.88 12.15
C LEU A 143 -11.15 -13.10 11.31
N GLU A 144 -12.27 -13.73 10.97
CA GLU A 144 -13.29 -13.08 10.16
C GLU A 144 -14.10 -12.05 10.97
N SER A 145 -14.28 -12.30 12.27
CA SER A 145 -14.84 -11.32 13.21
C SER A 145 -13.95 -10.09 13.31
N PHE A 146 -12.64 -10.28 13.50
CA PHE A 146 -11.68 -9.17 13.53
C PHE A 146 -11.72 -8.32 12.26
N LYS A 147 -11.69 -8.97 11.08
CA LYS A 147 -11.81 -8.28 9.79
C LYS A 147 -13.10 -7.49 9.68
N ARG A 148 -14.24 -8.10 10.01
CA ARG A 148 -15.56 -7.46 9.96
C ARG A 148 -15.63 -6.24 10.88
N MET A 149 -15.22 -6.39 12.14
CA MET A 149 -15.34 -5.34 13.15
C MET A 149 -14.43 -4.15 12.84
N THR A 150 -13.17 -4.42 12.44
CA THR A 150 -12.21 -3.36 12.06
C THR A 150 -12.57 -2.70 10.73
N SER A 151 -13.08 -3.47 9.75
CA SER A 151 -13.60 -2.89 8.50
C SER A 151 -14.81 -1.99 8.78
N GLY A 152 -15.72 -2.44 9.65
CA GLY A 152 -16.88 -1.66 10.09
C GLY A 152 -16.47 -0.35 10.74
N LEU A 153 -15.54 -0.41 11.71
CA LEU A 153 -14.95 0.78 12.33
C LEU A 153 -14.38 1.72 11.26
N ALA A 154 -13.46 1.23 10.43
CA ALA A 154 -12.80 2.04 9.40
C ALA A 154 -13.79 2.69 8.41
N SER A 155 -14.80 1.94 7.97
CA SER A 155 -15.81 2.43 7.02
C SER A 155 -16.74 3.51 7.59
N SER A 156 -16.87 3.58 8.91
CA SER A 156 -17.74 4.52 9.59
C SER A 156 -17.02 5.78 10.10
N LEU A 157 -15.69 5.81 9.98
CA LEU A 157 -14.86 6.92 10.43
C LEU A 157 -15.24 8.22 9.73
N LYS A 158 -15.34 9.27 10.53
CA LYS A 158 -15.51 10.64 10.08
C LYS A 158 -14.49 11.50 10.81
N SER A 159 -13.52 12.03 10.06
CA SER A 159 -12.58 13.02 10.59
C SER A 159 -13.27 14.36 10.79
N ALA A 160 -12.83 15.11 11.80
CA ALA A 160 -13.17 16.51 11.97
C ALA A 160 -12.31 17.45 11.10
N ALA A 161 -11.24 16.95 10.48
CA ALA A 161 -10.35 17.74 9.64
C ALA A 161 -10.95 18.06 8.26
N ASP A 162 -10.48 19.14 7.65
CA ASP A 162 -10.91 19.58 6.31
C ASP A 162 -10.68 18.49 5.27
N LYS A 163 -11.70 18.21 4.46
CA LYS A 163 -11.60 17.17 3.44
C LYS A 163 -10.48 17.49 2.44
N PRO A 164 -9.65 16.51 2.08
CA PRO A 164 -8.69 16.67 0.99
C PRO A 164 -9.38 17.11 -0.31
N GLN A 165 -8.62 17.76 -1.19
CA GLN A 165 -9.10 18.07 -2.53
C GLN A 165 -9.55 16.77 -3.20
N ALA A 166 -10.78 16.77 -3.74
CA ALA A 166 -11.34 15.61 -4.40
C ALA A 166 -10.41 15.09 -5.50
N ALA A 167 -10.20 13.77 -5.51
CA ALA A 167 -9.45 13.11 -6.55
C ALA A 167 -10.18 13.24 -7.90
N ARG A 168 -9.42 13.55 -8.95
CA ARG A 168 -9.90 13.46 -10.34
C ARG A 168 -10.02 12.00 -10.78
N TYR A 169 -9.06 11.20 -10.32
CA TYR A 169 -8.97 9.76 -10.55
C TYR A 169 -8.41 9.09 -9.29
N SER A 170 -8.92 7.90 -8.99
CA SER A 170 -8.34 7.05 -7.96
C SER A 170 -8.42 5.60 -8.42
N GLU A 171 -7.39 4.83 -8.11
CA GLU A 171 -7.38 3.40 -8.30
C GLU A 171 -6.72 2.68 -7.14
N PHE A 172 -7.11 1.44 -6.97
CA PHE A 172 -6.51 0.53 -6.01
C PHE A 172 -6.26 -0.81 -6.69
N SER A 173 -5.04 -1.30 -6.58
CA SER A 173 -4.59 -2.57 -7.12
C SER A 173 -4.05 -3.46 -6.01
N VAL A 174 -4.25 -4.76 -6.15
CA VAL A 174 -3.71 -5.76 -5.22
C VAL A 174 -2.74 -6.66 -5.95
N MET A 175 -1.60 -6.93 -5.32
CA MET A 175 -0.53 -7.77 -5.82
C MET A 175 -0.57 -9.13 -5.13
N ARG A 176 -0.42 -10.21 -5.91
CA ARG A 176 -0.54 -11.58 -5.45
C ARG A 176 0.58 -12.47 -5.97
N VAL A 177 0.98 -13.42 -5.14
CA VAL A 177 1.85 -14.55 -5.53
C VAL A 177 1.12 -15.83 -5.19
N LYS A 178 0.90 -16.70 -6.19
CA LYS A 178 0.09 -17.93 -6.04
C LYS A 178 -1.29 -17.67 -5.38
N GLY A 179 -1.92 -16.54 -5.71
CA GLY A 179 -3.22 -16.13 -5.16
C GLY A 179 -3.17 -15.51 -3.76
N HIS A 180 -2.02 -15.54 -3.06
CA HIS A 180 -1.87 -14.89 -1.76
C HIS A 180 -1.54 -13.41 -1.91
N PRO A 181 -2.19 -12.48 -1.17
CA PRO A 181 -1.84 -11.06 -1.18
C PRO A 181 -0.39 -10.88 -0.72
N VAL A 182 0.39 -10.11 -1.47
CA VAL A 182 1.78 -9.74 -1.11
C VAL A 182 2.03 -8.24 -1.27
N GLY A 183 1.04 -7.45 -1.69
CA GLY A 183 1.16 -6.01 -1.73
C GLY A 183 -0.07 -5.32 -2.29
N PHE A 184 -0.09 -4.00 -2.21
CA PHE A 184 -1.09 -3.17 -2.83
C PHE A 184 -0.45 -1.92 -3.43
N GLU A 185 -1.15 -1.30 -4.38
CA GLU A 185 -0.84 0.03 -4.90
C GLU A 185 -2.12 0.86 -4.87
N LYS A 186 -2.06 2.05 -4.25
CA LYS A 186 -3.09 3.09 -4.33
C LYS A 186 -2.52 4.22 -5.18
N ARG A 187 -3.26 4.63 -6.20
CA ARG A 187 -2.91 5.79 -7.02
C ARG A 187 -4.04 6.79 -7.00
N VAL A 188 -3.67 8.07 -6.84
CA VAL A 188 -4.60 9.19 -6.88
C VAL A 188 -4.06 10.26 -7.83
N VAL A 189 -4.92 10.81 -8.69
CA VAL A 189 -4.57 11.93 -9.57
C VAL A 189 -5.43 13.13 -9.23
N ARG A 190 -4.81 14.31 -9.15
CA ARG A 190 -5.46 15.59 -8.88
C ARG A 190 -5.13 16.61 -9.95
N ASP A 191 -6.05 17.54 -10.15
CA ASP A 191 -5.81 18.72 -10.99
C ASP A 191 -4.82 19.65 -10.29
N ALA A 192 -3.79 20.10 -11.02
CA ALA A 192 -2.83 21.09 -10.58
C ALA A 192 -2.88 22.35 -11.47
N ALA A 193 -2.12 23.38 -11.10
CA ALA A 193 -2.10 24.65 -11.82
C ALA A 193 -1.75 24.50 -13.30
N GLY A 194 -2.35 25.32 -14.17
CA GLY A 194 -2.01 25.36 -15.60
C GLY A 194 -2.42 24.13 -16.41
N GLY A 195 -3.32 23.29 -15.90
CA GLY A 195 -3.74 22.04 -16.56
C GLY A 195 -2.80 20.86 -16.30
N SER A 196 -1.85 21.02 -15.38
CA SER A 196 -0.96 19.97 -14.91
C SER A 196 -1.71 18.91 -14.08
N ARG A 197 -1.04 17.80 -13.82
CA ARG A 197 -1.54 16.68 -13.02
C ARG A 197 -0.57 16.35 -11.90
N LEU A 198 -1.07 16.23 -10.68
CA LEU A 198 -0.34 15.66 -9.56
C LEU A 198 -0.80 14.21 -9.39
N THR A 199 0.13 13.26 -9.49
CA THR A 199 -0.13 11.83 -9.25
C THR A 199 0.55 11.41 -7.97
N GLU A 200 -0.20 10.85 -7.02
CA GLU A 200 0.29 10.31 -5.77
C GLU A 200 0.15 8.79 -5.82
N VAL A 201 1.23 8.07 -5.53
CA VAL A 201 1.26 6.61 -5.51
C VAL A 201 1.79 6.13 -4.17
N GLU A 202 1.01 5.31 -3.48
CA GLU A 202 1.36 4.61 -2.25
C GLU A 202 1.40 3.11 -2.57
N THR A 203 2.49 2.44 -2.23
CA THR A 203 2.65 1.00 -2.46
C THR A 203 3.27 0.36 -1.22
N SER A 204 2.71 -0.77 -0.79
CA SER A 204 3.31 -1.60 0.24
C SER A 204 3.45 -3.04 -0.25
N PHE A 205 4.61 -3.64 0.00
CA PHE A 205 4.93 -5.04 -0.27
C PHE A 205 5.21 -5.80 1.03
N PHE A 206 4.85 -7.08 1.03
CA PHE A 206 4.92 -8.00 2.15
C PHE A 206 5.47 -9.34 1.62
N PHE A 207 6.79 -9.48 1.61
CA PHE A 207 7.47 -10.66 1.09
C PHE A 207 7.84 -11.61 2.23
N PRO A 208 7.27 -12.83 2.29
CA PRO A 208 7.68 -13.83 3.28
C PRO A 208 9.11 -14.29 2.97
N ARG A 209 10.04 -14.10 3.90
CA ARG A 209 11.41 -14.64 3.82
C ARG A 209 11.48 -16.07 4.34
N SER A 210 10.64 -16.36 5.33
CA SER A 210 10.39 -17.69 5.86
C SER A 210 8.97 -17.75 6.39
N ALA A 211 8.58 -18.86 7.03
CA ALA A 211 7.31 -18.91 7.76
C ALA A 211 7.27 -17.87 8.90
N GLN A 212 8.42 -17.51 9.48
CA GLN A 212 8.52 -16.71 10.70
C GLN A 212 8.95 -15.26 10.45
N GLU A 213 9.46 -14.97 9.25
CA GLU A 213 10.05 -13.67 8.90
C GLU A 213 9.34 -13.06 7.69
N LEU A 214 8.95 -11.80 7.85
CA LEU A 214 8.35 -10.97 6.82
C LEU A 214 9.29 -9.81 6.50
N MET A 215 9.68 -9.68 5.23
CA MET A 215 10.27 -8.45 4.71
C MET A 215 9.13 -7.55 4.24
N VAL A 216 9.18 -6.27 4.61
CA VAL A 216 8.24 -5.27 4.12
C VAL A 216 8.96 -4.18 3.35
N GLN A 217 8.27 -3.60 2.39
CA GLN A 217 8.75 -2.42 1.67
C GLN A 217 7.59 -1.48 1.43
N ASP A 218 7.76 -0.22 1.81
CA ASP A 218 6.81 0.85 1.55
C ASP A 218 7.43 1.83 0.55
N ILE A 219 6.65 2.26 -0.42
CA ILE A 219 7.03 3.23 -1.44
C ILE A 219 5.95 4.29 -1.50
N VAL A 220 6.36 5.55 -1.43
CA VAL A 220 5.49 6.70 -1.70
C VAL A 220 6.15 7.52 -2.80
N SER A 221 5.36 7.96 -3.77
CA SER A 221 5.84 8.83 -4.84
C SER A 221 4.79 9.86 -5.22
N THR A 222 5.25 11.08 -5.47
CA THR A 222 4.46 12.16 -6.08
C THR A 222 5.06 12.49 -7.43
N GLU A 223 4.24 12.66 -8.46
CA GLU A 223 4.67 13.10 -9.78
C GLU A 223 3.86 14.31 -10.21
N LEU A 224 4.53 15.42 -10.52
CA LEU A 224 3.95 16.54 -11.23
C LEU A 224 4.20 16.37 -12.72
N ALA A 225 3.12 16.30 -13.49
CA ALA A 225 3.15 16.22 -14.94
C ALA A 225 2.55 17.47 -15.58
N ASP A 226 3.11 17.93 -16.69
CA ASP A 226 2.53 18.99 -17.49
C ASP A 226 1.26 18.52 -18.23
N LYS A 227 0.60 19.44 -18.95
CA LYS A 227 -0.60 19.16 -19.75
C LYS A 227 -0.39 18.10 -20.85
N ASP A 228 0.85 17.87 -21.26
CA ASP A 228 1.22 16.91 -22.29
C ASP A 228 1.66 15.56 -21.65
N GLY A 229 1.60 15.43 -20.33
CA GLY A 229 1.99 14.23 -19.60
C GLY A 229 3.50 14.06 -19.44
N LYS A 230 4.29 15.12 -19.63
CA LYS A 230 5.73 15.10 -19.37
C LYS A 230 5.99 15.28 -17.90
N LEU A 231 6.97 14.56 -17.36
CA LEU A 231 7.37 14.68 -15.97
C LEU A 231 8.10 16.02 -15.77
N VAL A 232 7.58 16.81 -14.83
CA VAL A 232 8.12 18.11 -14.41
C VAL A 232 8.84 17.96 -13.08
N ALA A 233 8.23 17.28 -12.12
CA ALA A 233 8.85 17.01 -10.83
C ALA A 233 8.42 15.64 -10.29
N ARG A 234 9.26 15.04 -9.45
CA ARG A 234 8.95 13.79 -8.75
C ARG A 234 9.59 13.76 -7.37
N ASP A 235 8.81 13.43 -6.34
CA ASP A 235 9.36 12.93 -5.08
C ASP A 235 9.16 11.43 -5.00
N TYR A 236 10.12 10.76 -4.38
CA TYR A 236 10.12 9.32 -4.20
C TYR A 236 10.77 8.96 -2.88
N ALA A 237 10.08 8.19 -2.06
CA ALA A 237 10.62 7.60 -0.86
C ALA A 237 10.40 6.08 -0.88
N ARG A 238 11.37 5.34 -0.37
CA ARG A 238 11.26 3.91 -0.11
C ARG A 238 11.82 3.60 1.26
N ALA A 239 11.02 2.90 2.04
CA ALA A 239 11.44 2.30 3.29
C ALA A 239 11.41 0.77 3.18
N THR A 240 12.43 0.12 3.72
CA THR A 240 12.50 -1.34 3.84
C THR A 240 12.54 -1.68 5.32
N ASN A 241 11.63 -2.55 5.78
CA ASN A 241 11.49 -2.90 7.20
C ASN A 241 11.31 -1.69 8.14
N GLY A 242 10.67 -0.62 7.65
CA GLY A 242 10.45 0.63 8.39
C GLY A 242 11.66 1.56 8.45
N GLU A 243 12.75 1.25 7.75
CA GLU A 243 13.94 2.10 7.63
C GLU A 243 14.01 2.72 6.22
N LEU A 244 14.14 4.04 6.14
CA LEU A 244 14.24 4.77 4.88
C LEU A 244 15.55 4.44 4.17
N ASP A 245 15.48 3.81 3.00
CA ASP A 245 16.64 3.43 2.19
C ASP A 245 16.79 4.24 0.90
N ILE A 246 15.72 4.85 0.40
CA ILE A 246 15.77 5.83 -0.70
C ILE A 246 14.87 7.01 -0.36
N GLN A 247 15.36 8.22 -0.62
CA GLN A 247 14.57 9.44 -0.66
C GLN A 247 15.16 10.32 -1.75
N MET A 248 14.46 10.52 -2.86
CA MET A 248 14.96 11.29 -4.00
C MET A 248 13.90 12.27 -4.49
N SER A 249 14.32 13.47 -4.83
CA SER A 249 13.54 14.43 -5.61
C SER A 249 14.13 14.57 -7.01
N LEU A 250 13.29 14.98 -7.95
CA LEU A 250 13.65 15.33 -9.32
C LEU A 250 12.88 16.58 -9.71
N GLU A 251 13.55 17.55 -10.33
CA GLU A 251 12.92 18.74 -10.88
C GLU A 251 13.45 19.04 -12.28
N GLN A 252 12.55 19.41 -13.19
CA GLN A 252 12.90 19.89 -14.52
C GLN A 252 13.44 21.31 -14.43
N VAL A 253 14.71 21.49 -14.81
CA VAL A 253 15.37 22.80 -14.83
C VAL A 253 15.01 23.54 -16.11
N LYS A 254 15.22 22.90 -17.27
CA LYS A 254 14.94 23.48 -18.59
C LYS A 254 14.87 22.42 -19.68
N GLY A 255 13.76 22.35 -20.40
CA GLY A 255 13.61 21.40 -21.51
C GLY A 255 13.79 19.95 -21.02
N ARG A 256 14.88 19.28 -21.41
CA ARG A 256 15.18 17.90 -20.97
C ARG A 256 16.24 17.82 -19.88
N GLU A 257 16.64 18.96 -19.32
CA GLU A 257 17.58 19.04 -18.21
C GLU A 257 16.82 18.92 -16.89
N TYR A 258 17.28 18.00 -16.04
CA TYR A 258 16.70 17.71 -14.73
C TYR A 258 17.77 17.76 -13.65
N HIS A 259 17.40 18.29 -12.50
CA HIS A 259 18.15 18.22 -11.25
C HIS A 259 17.59 17.07 -10.42
N TYR A 260 18.46 16.26 -9.83
CA TYR A 260 18.08 15.27 -8.82
C TYR A 260 18.84 15.55 -7.54
N GLU A 261 18.21 15.29 -6.40
CA GLU A 261 18.87 15.32 -5.10
C GLU A 261 18.21 14.36 -4.11
N GLY A 262 18.93 14.01 -3.03
CA GLY A 262 18.41 13.20 -1.94
C GLY A 262 19.40 12.17 -1.43
N LYS A 263 18.88 11.08 -0.85
CA LYS A 263 19.65 9.99 -0.25
C LYS A 263 19.32 8.65 -0.88
N HIS A 264 20.35 7.88 -1.17
CA HIS A 264 20.23 6.49 -1.62
C HIS A 264 21.18 5.59 -0.84
N SER A 265 20.63 4.65 -0.07
CA SER A 265 21.37 3.76 0.83
C SER A 265 22.30 4.52 1.78
N GLY A 266 21.78 5.60 2.38
CA GLY A 266 22.51 6.47 3.32
C GLY A 266 23.54 7.41 2.69
N LYS A 267 23.71 7.41 1.36
CA LYS A 267 24.60 8.33 0.65
C LYS A 267 23.82 9.49 0.07
N GLU A 268 24.26 10.71 0.34
CA GLU A 268 23.76 11.90 -0.35
C GLU A 268 24.12 11.82 -1.84
N LEU A 269 23.15 12.11 -2.69
CA LEU A 269 23.27 12.22 -4.12
C LEU A 269 22.69 13.57 -4.53
N SER A 270 23.39 14.29 -5.39
CA SER A 270 22.87 15.49 -6.05
C SER A 270 23.59 15.68 -7.38
N GLY A 271 22.87 16.14 -8.39
CA GLY A 271 23.44 16.34 -9.71
C GLY A 271 22.40 16.69 -10.75
N ASN A 272 22.85 16.76 -12.00
CA ASN A 272 21.97 17.03 -13.14
C ASN A 272 22.17 15.95 -14.20
N PHE A 273 21.12 15.69 -14.97
CA PHE A 273 21.24 14.96 -16.22
C PHE A 273 20.40 15.61 -17.30
N THR A 274 20.77 15.37 -18.56
CA THR A 274 19.92 15.68 -19.72
C THR A 274 19.34 14.39 -20.26
N ALA A 275 18.01 14.28 -20.26
CA ALA A 275 17.34 13.13 -20.81
C ALA A 275 17.41 13.11 -22.36
N PRO A 276 17.52 11.92 -22.98
CA PRO A 276 17.59 11.81 -24.44
C PRO A 276 16.25 12.12 -25.11
N GLU A 277 15.14 12.11 -24.37
CA GLU A 277 13.80 12.57 -24.75
C GLU A 277 13.11 13.12 -23.49
N ASP A 278 11.93 13.74 -23.65
CA ASP A 278 11.13 14.17 -22.49
C ASP A 278 10.79 12.95 -21.62
N LEU A 279 10.90 13.10 -20.29
CA LEU A 279 10.52 12.04 -19.36
C LEU A 279 8.99 11.90 -19.34
N ALA A 280 8.50 10.67 -19.48
CA ALA A 280 7.08 10.36 -19.37
C ALA A 280 6.68 10.20 -17.90
N SER A 281 5.63 10.92 -17.49
CA SER A 281 4.88 10.62 -16.27
C SER A 281 3.91 9.47 -16.49
N GLU A 282 3.37 8.87 -15.43
CA GLU A 282 2.37 7.80 -15.57
C GLU A 282 1.16 8.18 -16.48
N PRO A 283 0.50 9.35 -16.33
CA PRO A 283 -0.53 9.79 -17.29
C PRO A 283 -0.01 9.94 -18.73
N GLY A 284 1.25 10.35 -18.89
CA GLY A 284 1.92 10.42 -20.19
C GLY A 284 2.09 9.05 -20.83
N ILE A 285 2.48 8.03 -20.06
CA ILE A 285 2.60 6.63 -20.50
C ILE A 285 1.25 6.12 -20.98
N ALA A 286 0.19 6.28 -20.17
CA ALA A 286 -1.15 5.85 -20.54
C ALA A 286 -1.63 6.51 -21.84
N ARG A 287 -1.36 7.81 -22.00
CA ARG A 287 -1.68 8.57 -23.22
C ARG A 287 -0.99 7.99 -24.46
N VAL A 288 0.32 7.74 -24.42
CA VAL A 288 1.04 7.23 -25.60
C VAL A 288 0.66 5.79 -25.93
N VAL A 289 0.39 4.96 -24.91
CA VAL A 289 -0.14 3.60 -25.10
C VAL A 289 -1.48 3.65 -25.84
N ARG A 290 -2.42 4.47 -25.36
CA ARG A 290 -3.74 4.66 -25.97
C ARG A 290 -3.67 5.19 -27.40
N GLU A 291 -2.81 6.17 -27.66
CA GLU A 291 -2.82 6.93 -28.93
C GLU A 291 -1.98 6.30 -30.03
N GLN A 292 -0.93 5.55 -29.66
CA GLN A 292 0.06 5.03 -30.60
C GLN A 292 0.11 3.49 -30.59
N LEU A 293 0.12 2.86 -29.42
CA LEU A 293 0.35 1.41 -29.30
C LEU A 293 -0.94 0.62 -29.54
N LEU A 294 -2.00 0.88 -28.77
CA LEU A 294 -3.28 0.15 -28.87
C LEU A 294 -3.90 0.18 -30.28
N PRO A 295 -3.94 1.31 -31.00
CA PRO A 295 -4.49 1.35 -32.36
C PRO A 295 -3.56 0.69 -33.39
N GLY A 296 -2.37 0.24 -33.00
CA GLY A 296 -1.39 -0.39 -33.89
C GLY A 296 -0.63 0.59 -34.79
N LYS A 297 -0.67 1.91 -34.52
CA LYS A 297 0.12 2.91 -35.27
C LYS A 297 1.62 2.64 -35.12
N LYS A 298 2.01 2.13 -33.96
CA LYS A 298 3.34 1.58 -33.69
C LYS A 298 3.20 0.20 -33.07
N LYS A 299 4.13 -0.70 -33.39
CA LYS A 299 4.25 -2.01 -32.73
C LYS A 299 5.09 -1.96 -31.46
N GLU A 300 6.00 -0.99 -31.39
CA GLU A 300 6.92 -0.78 -30.29
C GLU A 300 7.07 0.72 -30.02
N LEU A 301 7.20 1.07 -28.75
CA LEU A 301 7.51 2.40 -28.25
C LEU A 301 8.69 2.28 -27.28
N THR A 302 9.65 3.18 -27.41
CA THR A 302 10.65 3.41 -26.36
C THR A 302 10.34 4.76 -25.76
N ILE A 303 10.20 4.82 -24.44
CA ILE A 303 9.94 6.04 -23.68
C ILE A 303 10.98 6.20 -22.58
N GLN A 304 11.26 7.44 -22.18
CA GLN A 304 12.16 7.72 -21.07
C GLN A 304 11.37 7.89 -19.79
N ILE A 305 11.76 7.18 -18.73
CA ILE A 305 11.17 7.28 -17.40
C ILE A 305 12.27 7.57 -16.39
N TYR A 306 11.91 8.13 -15.24
CA TYR A 306 12.82 8.25 -14.09
C TYR A 306 12.37 7.29 -13.00
N SER A 307 13.27 6.43 -12.53
CA SER A 307 13.00 5.44 -11.49
C SER A 307 14.14 5.44 -10.47
N PRO A 308 13.99 6.16 -9.35
CA PRO A 308 15.04 6.28 -8.33
C PRO A 308 15.54 4.95 -7.78
N SER A 309 14.69 3.93 -7.75
CA SER A 309 15.03 2.60 -7.25
C SER A 309 15.90 1.77 -8.19
N ALA A 310 15.89 2.07 -9.48
CA ALA A 310 16.69 1.37 -10.50
C ALA A 310 17.89 2.21 -10.98
N SER A 311 17.71 3.52 -11.11
CA SER A 311 18.75 4.47 -11.50
C SER A 311 18.47 5.85 -10.90
N PRO A 312 19.06 6.20 -9.74
CA PRO A 312 18.81 7.48 -9.07
C PRO A 312 19.48 8.68 -9.75
N THR A 313 20.38 8.46 -10.72
CA THR A 313 21.20 9.54 -11.31
C THR A 313 21.02 9.69 -12.83
N ALA A 314 20.14 8.90 -13.44
CA ALA A 314 19.95 8.89 -14.89
C ALA A 314 18.57 8.34 -15.27
N PRO A 315 18.01 8.75 -16.42
CA PRO A 315 16.76 8.21 -16.91
C PRO A 315 16.94 6.77 -17.42
N LEU A 316 15.83 6.06 -17.52
CA LEU A 316 15.75 4.71 -18.05
C LEU A 316 14.89 4.67 -19.30
N ALA A 317 15.33 3.91 -20.28
CA ALA A 317 14.49 3.55 -21.41
C ALA A 317 13.54 2.42 -20.99
N GLN A 318 12.24 2.65 -21.12
CA GLN A 318 11.21 1.63 -21.06
C GLN A 318 10.73 1.31 -22.46
N VAL A 319 10.74 0.04 -22.83
CA VAL A 319 10.23 -0.44 -24.10
C VAL A 319 8.85 -1.06 -23.89
N LEU A 320 7.86 -0.57 -24.64
CA LEU A 320 6.48 -1.04 -24.64
C LEU A 320 6.15 -1.64 -26.01
N ARG A 321 5.61 -2.86 -26.05
CA ARG A 321 5.27 -3.55 -27.30
C ARG A 321 3.83 -4.00 -27.29
N LYS A 322 3.14 -3.82 -28.41
CA LYS A 322 1.80 -4.40 -28.60
C LYS A 322 1.94 -5.89 -28.85
N GLU A 323 1.25 -6.69 -28.06
CA GLU A 323 1.16 -8.14 -28.22
C GLU A 323 -0.01 -8.53 -29.11
N ALA A 324 -0.23 -9.84 -29.30
CA ALA A 324 -1.28 -10.35 -30.19
C ALA A 324 -2.70 -9.95 -29.72
N GLY A 325 -2.93 -9.81 -28.42
CA GLY A 325 -4.21 -9.34 -27.87
C GLY A 325 -4.47 -7.85 -28.12
N GLU A 326 -5.75 -7.46 -28.22
CA GLU A 326 -6.15 -6.07 -28.50
C GLU A 326 -5.64 -5.07 -27.45
N ARG A 327 -5.52 -5.52 -26.19
CA ARG A 327 -5.15 -4.71 -25.02
C ARG A 327 -3.93 -5.24 -24.29
N GLU A 328 -3.19 -6.15 -24.91
CA GLU A 328 -2.01 -6.77 -24.33
C GLU A 328 -0.77 -6.00 -24.73
N VAL A 329 0.02 -5.63 -23.73
CA VAL A 329 1.26 -4.87 -23.91
C VAL A 329 2.36 -5.55 -23.10
N SER A 330 3.52 -5.82 -23.69
CA SER A 330 4.70 -6.15 -22.90
C SER A 330 5.47 -4.88 -22.57
N ALA A 331 6.06 -4.84 -21.37
CA ALA A 331 6.90 -3.76 -20.89
C ALA A 331 8.27 -4.30 -20.46
N GLU A 332 9.33 -3.59 -20.81
CA GLU A 332 10.71 -3.95 -20.48
C GLU A 332 11.46 -2.71 -19.97
N VAL A 333 12.09 -2.84 -18.80
CA VAL A 333 12.96 -1.81 -18.20
C VAL A 333 14.21 -2.52 -17.68
N GLY A 334 15.35 -2.30 -18.34
CA GLY A 334 16.57 -3.04 -18.03
C GLY A 334 16.36 -4.55 -18.17
N SER A 335 16.56 -5.31 -17.09
CA SER A 335 16.33 -6.76 -17.05
C SER A 335 14.90 -7.16 -16.65
N ILE A 336 14.08 -6.20 -16.23
CA ILE A 336 12.71 -6.46 -15.77
C ILE A 336 11.79 -6.50 -16.98
N LYS A 337 10.99 -7.56 -17.06
CA LYS A 337 9.94 -7.74 -18.07
C LYS A 337 8.60 -7.93 -17.38
N ALA A 338 7.55 -7.33 -17.92
CA ALA A 338 6.19 -7.50 -17.44
C ALA A 338 5.23 -7.67 -18.62
N SER A 339 4.19 -8.46 -18.41
CA SER A 339 3.03 -8.52 -19.30
C SER A 339 1.91 -7.68 -18.70
N LEU A 340 1.35 -6.78 -19.50
CA LEU A 340 0.31 -5.83 -19.08
C LEU A 340 -0.96 -6.11 -19.88
N THR A 341 -2.10 -6.06 -19.19
CA THR A 341 -3.40 -5.81 -19.81
C THR A 341 -3.79 -4.39 -19.47
N VAL A 342 -4.14 -3.59 -20.48
CA VAL A 342 -4.53 -2.18 -20.27
C VAL A 342 -6.00 -1.94 -20.61
N ASP A 343 -6.59 -0.88 -20.06
CA ASP A 343 -7.92 -0.42 -20.41
C ASP A 343 -7.93 0.46 -21.67
N ALA A 344 -9.13 0.86 -22.12
CA ALA A 344 -9.28 1.72 -23.30
C ALA A 344 -8.64 3.12 -23.14
N ARG A 345 -8.27 3.51 -21.90
CA ARG A 345 -7.58 4.77 -21.60
C ARG A 345 -6.05 4.59 -21.60
N GLY A 346 -5.57 3.35 -21.78
CA GLY A 346 -4.14 3.00 -21.75
C GLY A 346 -3.60 2.76 -20.34
N LEU A 347 -4.46 2.70 -19.32
CA LEU A 347 -4.06 2.43 -17.93
C LEU A 347 -3.99 0.93 -17.66
N VAL A 348 -3.09 0.50 -16.79
CA VAL A 348 -2.91 -0.92 -16.44
C VAL A 348 -4.12 -1.44 -15.65
N GLU A 349 -4.69 -2.55 -16.12
CA GLU A 349 -5.71 -3.34 -15.41
C GLU A 349 -5.10 -4.55 -14.72
N LYS A 350 -4.16 -5.19 -15.40
CA LYS A 350 -3.44 -6.36 -14.90
C LYS A 350 -1.98 -6.25 -15.28
N LEU A 351 -1.10 -6.59 -14.34
CA LEU A 351 0.33 -6.74 -14.57
C LEU A 351 0.76 -8.11 -14.08
N VAL A 352 1.58 -8.78 -14.88
CA VAL A 352 2.22 -10.05 -14.53
C VAL A 352 3.72 -9.90 -14.69
N MET A 353 4.45 -10.02 -13.59
CA MET A 353 5.91 -9.96 -13.56
C MET A 353 6.46 -11.33 -13.13
N PRO A 354 7.30 -11.98 -13.96
CA PRO A 354 7.95 -13.22 -13.56
C PRO A 354 8.99 -12.96 -12.46
N LEU A 355 9.04 -13.88 -11.51
CA LEU A 355 10.08 -14.02 -10.50
C LEU A 355 10.92 -15.28 -10.81
N LYS A 356 11.78 -15.71 -9.89
CA LYS A 356 12.50 -16.98 -10.00
C LYS A 356 11.56 -18.19 -9.79
N ASP A 357 11.95 -19.35 -10.31
CA ASP A 357 11.32 -20.65 -10.03
C ASP A 357 9.81 -20.71 -10.31
N ASP A 358 9.40 -20.23 -11.49
CA ASP A 358 8.00 -20.14 -11.97
C ASP A 358 7.05 -19.31 -11.07
N LEU A 359 7.59 -18.59 -10.09
CA LEU A 359 6.83 -17.62 -9.33
C LEU A 359 6.55 -16.39 -10.22
N ARG A 360 5.42 -15.76 -9.97
CA ARG A 360 5.05 -14.50 -10.60
C ARG A 360 4.30 -13.63 -9.63
N VAL A 361 4.52 -12.33 -9.72
CA VAL A 361 3.67 -11.31 -9.09
C VAL A 361 2.57 -10.97 -10.09
N GLU A 362 1.33 -11.15 -9.67
CA GLU A 362 0.14 -10.69 -10.40
C GLU A 362 -0.44 -9.49 -9.67
N GLN A 363 -0.39 -8.32 -10.30
CA GLN A 363 -1.10 -7.12 -9.86
C GLN A 363 -2.39 -7.00 -10.65
N GLU A 364 -3.49 -6.73 -9.95
CA GLU A 364 -4.80 -6.55 -10.56
C GLU A 364 -5.49 -5.33 -9.96
N ARG A 365 -6.03 -4.47 -10.83
CA ARG A 365 -6.84 -3.31 -10.45
C ARG A 365 -8.18 -3.79 -9.91
N VAL A 366 -8.44 -3.56 -8.63
CA VAL A 366 -9.66 -4.01 -7.95
C VAL A 366 -10.70 -2.90 -7.76
N SER A 367 -10.27 -1.64 -7.80
CA SER A 367 -11.16 -0.48 -7.73
C SER A 367 -10.64 0.65 -8.62
N VAL A 368 -11.55 1.40 -9.23
CA VAL A 368 -11.25 2.58 -10.03
C VAL A 368 -12.41 3.57 -9.96
N SER A 369 -12.09 4.86 -9.85
CA SER A 369 -13.08 5.94 -9.91
C SER A 369 -12.52 7.14 -10.67
N GLY A 370 -13.41 7.90 -11.31
CA GLY A 370 -13.05 9.11 -12.05
C GLY A 370 -12.29 8.87 -13.36
N ALA A 371 -11.57 9.90 -13.81
CA ALA A 371 -10.82 9.90 -15.06
C ALA A 371 -9.47 10.61 -14.88
N PRO A 372 -8.36 10.04 -15.37
CA PRO A 372 -7.02 10.62 -15.19
C PRO A 372 -6.88 12.01 -15.83
#